data_AF-A0AAV4B312-F1
#
_entry.id   AF-A0AAV4B312-F1
#
_cell.length_a   1.000
_cell.length_b   1.000
_cell.length_c   1.000
_cell.angle_alpha   90.00
_cell.angle_beta   90.00
_cell.angle_gamma   90.00
#
_symmetry.space_group_name_H-M   'P 1'
#
loop_
_entity.id
_entity.type
_entity.pdbx_description
1 polymer ?
#
loop_
_entity_poly.entity_id
_entity_poly.type
_entity_poly.pdbx_seq_one_letter_code
_entity_poly.pdbx_strand_id
1 'polypeptide(L)'
;MNPFSEAKGDTMDAFLFRFEMLMKAHNWPEDKKFLALSNLLTGESLKVLQTLSVEQQTYSCLKQALLKKFLCTAADYNMKFRTAVPTNSEDADAFISRLETVFDKWLDLSNIKKGDFEGLRDLILRDQIYASLHKELVMFLKERSPISVKEVRNLADKYRTAHPSKPIAKEVEIVANVGVTKKSKNNQEQFN
;
A
#
# COMPACT_ATOMS: atom_id res chain seq x y z
N MET A 1 -3.63 -17.23 -23.99
CA MET A 1 -4.23 -16.49 -22.86
C MET A 1 -5.03 -15.33 -23.46
N ASN A 2 -6.20 -15.01 -22.91
CA ASN A 2 -6.98 -13.87 -23.41
C ASN A 2 -6.32 -12.54 -22.97
N PRO A 3 -6.46 -11.45 -23.74
CA PRO A 3 -6.01 -10.13 -23.31
C PRO A 3 -6.70 -9.67 -22.02
N PHE A 4 -6.00 -8.90 -21.20
CA PHE A 4 -6.53 -8.31 -19.97
C PHE A 4 -7.73 -7.40 -20.27
N SER A 5 -8.82 -7.53 -19.50
CA SER A 5 -9.99 -6.66 -19.64
C SER A 5 -10.64 -6.35 -18.29
N GLU A 6 -10.42 -5.13 -17.79
CA GLU A 6 -11.10 -4.62 -16.59
C GLU A 6 -12.63 -4.60 -16.75
N ALA A 7 -13.13 -4.32 -17.95
CA ALA A 7 -14.56 -4.33 -18.27
C ALA A 7 -15.22 -5.71 -18.12
N LYS A 8 -14.44 -6.80 -18.17
CA LYS A 8 -14.91 -8.17 -17.96
C LYS A 8 -14.78 -8.63 -16.50
N GLY A 9 -14.33 -7.76 -15.61
CA GLY A 9 -14.11 -8.07 -14.19
C GLY A 9 -12.75 -8.69 -13.87
N ASP A 10 -11.80 -8.69 -14.82
CA ASP A 10 -10.45 -9.16 -14.53
C ASP A 10 -9.75 -8.20 -13.56
N THR A 11 -9.18 -8.73 -12.49
CA THR A 11 -8.26 -7.96 -11.64
C THR A 11 -6.81 -8.14 -12.15
N MET A 12 -6.05 -7.05 -12.18
CA MET A 12 -4.68 -7.06 -12.75
C MET A 12 -3.76 -8.04 -12.02
N ASP A 13 -3.89 -8.17 -10.71
CA ASP A 13 -3.15 -9.12 -9.89
C ASP A 13 -3.44 -10.59 -10.27
N ALA A 14 -4.71 -10.97 -10.44
CA ALA A 14 -5.12 -12.31 -10.83
C ALA A 14 -4.71 -12.62 -12.28
N PHE A 15 -4.82 -11.63 -13.18
CA PHE A 15 -4.35 -11.73 -14.55
C PHE A 15 -2.84 -12.01 -14.60
N LEU A 16 -2.04 -11.22 -13.89
CA LEU A 16 -0.58 -11.39 -13.83
C LEU A 16 -0.20 -12.71 -13.16
N PHE A 17 -0.90 -13.12 -12.10
CA PHE A 17 -0.68 -14.42 -11.46
C PHE A 17 -0.86 -15.58 -12.46
N ARG A 18 -1.97 -15.57 -13.20
CA ARG A 18 -2.24 -16.59 -14.24
C ARG A 18 -1.18 -16.55 -15.34
N PHE A 19 -0.77 -15.35 -15.77
CA PHE A 19 0.30 -15.18 -16.74
C PHE A 19 1.60 -15.82 -16.24
N GLU A 20 2.04 -15.49 -15.03
CA GLU A 20 3.26 -16.03 -14.44
C GLU A 20 3.24 -17.54 -14.26
N MET A 21 2.08 -18.09 -13.85
CA MET A 21 1.89 -19.53 -13.74
C MET A 21 2.13 -20.24 -15.09
N LEU A 22 1.57 -19.70 -16.18
CA LEU A 22 1.77 -20.23 -17.53
C LEU A 22 3.23 -20.09 -17.99
N MET A 23 3.84 -18.93 -17.76
CA MET A 23 5.24 -18.69 -18.16
C MET A 23 6.21 -19.62 -17.40
N LYS A 24 5.95 -19.87 -16.12
CA LYS A 24 6.74 -20.78 -15.29
C LYS A 24 6.62 -22.22 -15.75
N ALA A 25 5.41 -22.67 -16.11
CA ALA A 25 5.21 -24.03 -16.63
C ALA A 25 6.01 -24.31 -17.92
N HIS A 26 6.29 -23.27 -18.71
CA HIS A 26 7.01 -23.38 -19.98
C HIS A 26 8.46 -22.85 -19.94
N ASN A 27 8.99 -22.46 -18.77
CA ASN A 27 10.35 -21.91 -18.59
C ASN A 27 10.70 -20.76 -19.55
N TRP A 28 9.82 -19.78 -19.70
CA TRP A 28 10.08 -18.66 -20.61
C TRP A 28 11.16 -17.70 -20.06
N PRO A 29 12.09 -17.20 -20.91
CA PRO A 29 13.03 -16.15 -20.55
C PRO A 29 12.31 -14.79 -20.36
N GLU A 30 12.90 -13.90 -19.57
CA GLU A 30 12.34 -12.56 -19.24
C GLU A 30 11.93 -11.75 -20.48
N ASP A 31 12.76 -11.71 -21.52
CA ASP A 31 12.49 -10.93 -22.74
C ASP A 31 11.21 -11.41 -23.44
N LYS A 32 10.98 -12.73 -23.48
CA LYS A 32 9.76 -13.31 -24.04
C LYS A 32 8.55 -13.04 -23.16
N LYS A 33 8.71 -12.98 -21.83
CA LYS A 33 7.62 -12.60 -20.91
C LYS A 33 7.21 -11.15 -21.14
N PHE A 34 8.16 -10.23 -21.30
CA PHE A 34 7.88 -8.82 -21.57
C PHE A 34 7.08 -8.65 -22.87
N LEU A 35 7.55 -9.26 -23.96
CA LEU A 35 6.89 -9.17 -25.27
C LEU A 35 5.47 -9.76 -25.22
N ALA A 36 5.33 -10.93 -24.59
CA ALA A 36 4.04 -11.60 -24.51
C ALA A 36 3.04 -10.87 -23.61
N LEU A 37 3.50 -10.34 -22.48
CA LEU A 37 2.66 -9.51 -21.61
C LEU A 37 2.19 -8.27 -22.38
N SER A 38 3.12 -7.57 -23.06
CA SER A 38 2.82 -6.38 -23.86
C SER A 38 1.72 -6.61 -24.89
N ASN A 39 1.74 -7.76 -25.57
CA ASN A 39 0.72 -8.13 -26.57
C ASN A 39 -0.66 -8.46 -25.96
N LEU A 40 -0.73 -8.72 -24.65
CA LEU A 40 -1.99 -9.03 -23.95
C LEU A 40 -2.58 -7.80 -23.24
N LEU A 41 -1.90 -6.66 -23.27
CA LEU A 41 -2.41 -5.40 -22.71
C LEU A 41 -3.32 -4.70 -23.71
N THR A 42 -4.42 -4.12 -23.20
CA THR A 42 -5.39 -3.38 -24.00
C THR A 42 -5.91 -2.17 -23.22
N GLY A 43 -6.43 -1.15 -23.90
CA GLY A 43 -7.03 0.02 -23.26
C GLY A 43 -6.09 0.72 -22.28
N GLU A 44 -6.53 0.88 -21.03
CA GLU A 44 -5.75 1.56 -19.97
C GLU A 44 -4.45 0.84 -19.60
N SER A 45 -4.39 -0.49 -19.70
CA SER A 45 -3.16 -1.22 -19.38
C SER A 45 -2.09 -1.05 -20.47
N LEU A 46 -2.50 -0.86 -21.73
CA LEU A 46 -1.57 -0.54 -22.82
C LEU A 46 -0.98 0.87 -22.66
N LYS A 47 -1.74 1.83 -22.12
CA LYS A 47 -1.21 3.17 -21.82
C LYS A 47 -0.05 3.11 -20.82
N VAL A 48 -0.07 2.17 -19.86
CA VAL A 48 1.05 1.97 -18.92
C VAL A 48 2.33 1.59 -19.65
N LEU A 49 2.25 0.70 -20.64
CA LEU A 49 3.40 0.31 -21.46
C LEU A 49 4.04 1.52 -22.15
N GLN A 50 3.23 2.44 -22.67
CA GLN A 50 3.69 3.65 -23.35
C GLN A 50 4.40 4.65 -22.43
N THR A 51 4.22 4.54 -21.11
CA THR A 51 4.88 5.41 -20.12
C THR A 51 6.28 4.95 -19.74
N LEU A 52 6.68 3.72 -20.11
CA LEU A 52 7.98 3.17 -19.77
C LEU A 52 9.07 3.72 -20.71
N SER A 53 10.21 4.12 -20.16
CA SER A 53 11.40 4.45 -20.96
C SER A 53 12.01 3.19 -21.58
N VAL A 54 12.93 3.36 -22.54
CA VAL A 54 13.59 2.24 -23.23
C VAL A 54 14.31 1.31 -22.24
N GLU A 55 14.93 1.89 -21.21
CA GLU A 55 15.65 1.15 -20.16
C GLU A 55 14.71 0.39 -19.22
N GLN A 56 13.43 0.77 -19.17
CA GLN A 56 12.40 0.17 -18.32
C GLN A 56 11.57 -0.91 -19.05
N GLN A 57 11.92 -1.26 -20.29
CA GLN A 57 11.24 -2.29 -21.09
C GLN A 57 11.63 -3.72 -20.66
N THR A 58 11.52 -4.00 -19.35
CA THR A 58 11.70 -5.32 -18.77
C THR A 58 10.39 -5.84 -18.22
N TYR A 59 10.26 -7.16 -18.09
CA TYR A 59 9.07 -7.78 -17.51
C TYR A 59 8.82 -7.27 -16.08
N SER A 60 9.88 -7.19 -15.26
CA SER A 60 9.81 -6.70 -13.89
C SER A 60 9.26 -5.28 -13.79
N CYS A 61 9.80 -4.35 -14.59
CA CYS A 61 9.34 -2.95 -14.59
C CYS A 61 7.88 -2.83 -15.08
N LEU A 62 7.51 -3.55 -16.14
CA LEU A 62 6.14 -3.54 -16.65
C LEU A 62 5.15 -4.11 -15.63
N LYS A 63 5.49 -5.24 -14.98
CA LYS A 63 4.69 -5.83 -13.90
C LYS A 63 4.46 -4.82 -12.77
N GLN A 64 5.53 -4.18 -12.29
CA GLN A 64 5.44 -3.20 -11.21
C GLN A 64 4.58 -1.99 -11.59
N ALA A 65 4.75 -1.46 -12.80
CA ALA A 65 3.97 -0.34 -13.30
C ALA A 65 2.47 -0.68 -13.42
N LEU A 66 2.14 -1.88 -13.91
CA LEU A 66 0.77 -2.37 -13.99
C LEU A 66 0.15 -2.53 -12.59
N LEU A 67 0.83 -3.24 -11.68
CA LEU A 67 0.32 -3.42 -10.31
C LEU A 67 0.09 -2.07 -9.61
N LYS A 68 0.97 -1.08 -9.84
CA LYS A 68 0.81 0.28 -9.30
C LYS A 68 -0.38 1.01 -9.93
N LYS A 69 -0.52 0.99 -11.25
CA LYS A 69 -1.62 1.67 -11.97
C LYS A 69 -2.98 1.14 -11.55
N PHE A 70 -3.09 -0.17 -11.36
CA PHE A 70 -4.35 -0.84 -11.01
C PHE A 70 -4.55 -1.02 -9.50
N LEU A 71 -3.82 -0.25 -8.67
CA LEU A 71 -3.98 -0.21 -7.21
C LEU A 71 -3.91 -1.61 -6.56
N CYS A 72 -2.91 -2.38 -6.97
CA CYS A 72 -2.66 -3.76 -6.53
C CYS A 72 -1.41 -3.86 -5.63
N THR A 73 -1.09 -2.81 -4.85
CA THR A 73 0.01 -2.83 -3.87
C THR A 73 -0.50 -3.13 -2.46
N ALA A 74 0.40 -3.51 -1.55
CA ALA A 74 0.06 -3.73 -0.13
C ALA A 74 -0.62 -2.50 0.50
N ALA A 75 -0.16 -1.30 0.16
CA ALA A 75 -0.73 -0.05 0.66
C ALA A 75 -2.16 0.18 0.13
N ASP A 76 -2.42 -0.18 -1.13
CA ASP A 76 -3.75 -0.05 -1.72
C ASP A 76 -4.73 -1.03 -1.09
N TYR A 77 -4.31 -2.28 -0.85
CA TYR A 77 -5.14 -3.28 -0.18
C TYR A 77 -5.39 -2.95 1.29
N ASN A 78 -4.40 -2.38 2.00
CA ASN A 78 -4.63 -1.80 3.34
C ASN A 78 -5.69 -0.68 3.30
N MET A 79 -5.57 0.27 2.37
CA MET A 79 -6.55 1.36 2.24
C MET A 79 -7.95 0.82 1.91
N LYS A 80 -8.05 -0.13 0.96
CA LYS A 80 -9.29 -0.82 0.60
C LYS A 80 -9.90 -1.53 1.82
N PHE A 81 -9.09 -2.19 2.65
CA PHE A 81 -9.56 -2.84 3.87
C PHE A 81 -10.11 -1.82 4.88
N ARG A 82 -9.39 -0.72 5.14
CA ARG A 82 -9.78 0.31 6.13
C ARG A 82 -11.01 1.13 5.72
N THR A 83 -11.25 1.27 4.42
CA THR A 83 -12.35 2.07 3.85
C THR A 83 -13.50 1.23 3.30
N ALA A 84 -13.42 -0.10 3.43
CA ALA A 84 -14.44 -1.00 2.94
C ALA A 84 -15.78 -0.75 3.64
N VAL A 85 -16.81 -0.52 2.83
CA VAL A 85 -18.21 -0.44 3.24
C VAL A 85 -19.05 -1.35 2.33
N PRO A 86 -20.15 -1.93 2.82
CA PRO A 86 -21.05 -2.72 1.97
C PRO A 86 -21.78 -1.83 0.97
N THR A 87 -22.14 -2.39 -0.18
CA THR A 87 -23.00 -1.71 -1.16
C THR A 87 -24.46 -2.11 -0.99
N ASN A 88 -25.41 -1.29 -1.48
CA ASN A 88 -26.85 -1.60 -1.37
C ASN A 88 -27.28 -2.87 -2.09
N SER A 89 -26.46 -3.37 -3.03
CA SER A 89 -26.68 -4.60 -3.80
C SER A 89 -25.96 -5.81 -3.22
N GLU A 90 -25.15 -5.64 -2.18
CA GLU A 90 -24.32 -6.68 -1.59
C GLU A 90 -24.95 -7.15 -0.28
N ASP A 91 -25.10 -8.47 -0.12
CA ASP A 91 -25.51 -9.05 1.15
C ASP A 91 -24.34 -9.10 2.15
N ALA A 92 -24.66 -9.42 3.41
CA ALA A 92 -23.66 -9.43 4.49
C ALA A 92 -22.56 -10.47 4.26
N ASP A 93 -22.91 -11.65 3.74
CA ASP A 93 -21.95 -12.75 3.53
C ASP A 93 -20.96 -12.40 2.40
N ALA A 94 -21.44 -11.80 1.32
CA ALA A 94 -20.62 -11.29 0.22
C ALA A 94 -19.68 -10.19 0.71
N PHE A 95 -20.18 -9.26 1.53
CA PHE A 95 -19.35 -8.20 2.11
C PHE A 95 -18.23 -8.75 3.00
N ILE A 96 -18.56 -9.66 3.91
CA ILE A 96 -17.58 -10.29 4.81
C ILE A 96 -16.53 -11.05 3.99
N SER A 97 -16.96 -11.87 3.04
CA SER A 97 -16.06 -12.63 2.16
C SER A 97 -15.12 -11.72 1.36
N ARG A 98 -15.64 -10.58 0.87
CA ARG A 98 -14.83 -9.56 0.19
C ARG A 98 -13.82 -8.94 1.14
N LEU A 99 -14.21 -8.61 2.37
CA LEU A 99 -13.33 -8.00 3.35
C LEU A 99 -12.19 -8.95 3.77
N GLU A 100 -12.49 -10.23 4.00
CA GLU A 100 -11.51 -11.28 4.25
C GLU A 100 -10.52 -11.40 3.08
N THR A 101 -11.01 -11.45 1.84
CA THR A 101 -10.16 -11.53 0.64
C THR A 101 -9.22 -10.33 0.52
N VAL A 102 -9.72 -9.11 0.80
CA VAL A 102 -8.89 -7.89 0.77
C VAL A 102 -7.81 -7.93 1.86
N PHE A 103 -8.15 -8.43 3.05
CA PHE A 103 -7.22 -8.57 4.16
C PHE A 103 -6.11 -9.59 3.85
N ASP A 104 -6.47 -10.78 3.39
CA ASP A 104 -5.52 -11.83 3.04
C ASP A 104 -4.54 -11.36 1.94
N LYS A 105 -5.06 -10.69 0.91
CA LYS A 105 -4.22 -10.09 -0.13
C LYS A 105 -3.27 -9.02 0.41
N TRP A 106 -3.70 -8.21 1.38
CA TRP A 106 -2.82 -7.26 2.05
C TRP A 106 -1.67 -7.97 2.77
N LEU A 107 -1.95 -9.06 3.49
CA LEU A 107 -0.93 -9.85 4.18
C LEU A 107 0.06 -10.49 3.20
N ASP A 108 -0.44 -11.11 2.12
CA ASP A 108 0.38 -11.74 1.09
C ASP A 108 1.33 -10.73 0.44
N LEU A 109 0.82 -9.56 0.04
CA LEU A 109 1.63 -8.49 -0.56
C LEU A 109 2.58 -7.83 0.44
N SER A 110 2.32 -7.97 1.74
CA SER A 110 3.22 -7.54 2.82
C SER A 110 4.24 -8.61 3.20
N ASN A 111 4.26 -9.75 2.50
CA ASN A 111 5.09 -10.93 2.77
C ASN A 111 4.87 -11.56 4.16
N ILE A 112 3.66 -11.45 4.71
CA ILE A 112 3.29 -12.09 5.97
C ILE A 112 2.78 -13.50 5.67
N LYS A 113 3.44 -14.51 6.25
CA LYS A 113 3.03 -15.91 6.06
C LYS A 113 1.79 -16.22 6.89
N LYS A 114 0.95 -17.12 6.40
CA LYS A 114 -0.19 -17.64 7.17
C LYS A 114 0.30 -18.26 8.49
N GLY A 115 -0.28 -17.82 9.60
CA GLY A 115 0.12 -18.26 10.95
C GLY A 115 1.30 -17.48 11.57
N ASP A 116 1.91 -16.54 10.84
CA ASP A 116 2.97 -15.67 11.37
C ASP A 116 2.37 -14.52 12.19
N PHE A 117 2.05 -14.82 13.46
CA PHE A 117 1.50 -13.84 14.38
C PHE A 117 2.44 -12.64 14.62
N GLU A 118 3.76 -12.88 14.73
CA GLU A 118 4.72 -11.81 14.98
C GLU A 118 4.86 -10.88 13.78
N GLY A 119 4.90 -11.43 12.56
CA GLY A 119 4.87 -10.65 11.33
C GLY A 119 3.59 -9.81 11.19
N LEU A 120 2.44 -10.40 11.50
CA LEU A 120 1.16 -9.67 11.52
C LEU A 120 1.18 -8.54 12.56
N ARG A 121 1.63 -8.84 13.79
CA ARG A 121 1.71 -7.86 14.87
C ARG A 121 2.62 -6.69 14.48
N ASP A 122 3.78 -6.97 13.90
CA ASP A 122 4.70 -5.93 13.42
C ASP A 122 4.05 -5.07 12.32
N LEU A 123 3.40 -5.69 11.33
CA LEU A 123 2.70 -5.00 10.25
C LEU A 123 1.63 -4.04 10.79
N ILE A 124 0.75 -4.52 11.68
CA ILE A 124 -0.33 -3.71 12.27
C ILE A 124 0.24 -2.56 13.11
N LEU A 125 1.32 -2.80 13.86
CA LEU A 125 1.97 -1.74 14.63
C LEU A 125 2.59 -0.67 13.73
N ARG A 126 3.28 -1.06 12.64
CA ARG A 126 3.82 -0.09 11.67
C ARG A 126 2.72 0.76 11.05
N ASP A 127 1.63 0.12 10.62
CA ASP A 127 0.46 0.81 10.07
C ASP A 127 -0.10 1.86 11.04
N GLN A 128 -0.32 1.46 12.30
CA GLN A 128 -0.82 2.36 13.34
C GLN A 128 0.15 3.50 13.66
N ILE A 129 1.47 3.23 13.68
CA ILE A 129 2.50 4.26 13.87
C ILE A 129 2.41 5.28 12.74
N TYR A 130 2.37 4.87 11.48
CA TYR A 130 2.26 5.80 10.36
C TYR A 130 0.99 6.64 10.39
N ALA A 131 -0.13 6.08 10.86
CA ALA A 131 -1.37 6.82 11.01
C ALA A 131 -1.31 7.91 12.11
N SER A 132 -0.42 7.74 13.08
CA SER A 132 -0.32 8.59 14.29
C SER A 132 0.74 9.68 14.19
N LEU A 133 1.70 9.55 13.27
CA LEU A 133 2.84 10.46 13.14
C LEU A 133 2.56 11.66 12.22
N HIS A 134 3.30 12.74 12.46
CA HIS A 134 3.29 13.93 11.60
C HIS A 134 3.75 13.60 10.18
N LYS A 135 3.16 14.26 9.18
CA LYS A 135 3.38 13.98 7.74
C LYS A 135 4.86 13.97 7.35
N GLU A 136 5.66 14.89 7.87
CA GLU A 136 7.09 14.99 7.53
C GLU A 136 7.88 13.78 8.02
N LEU A 137 7.58 13.29 9.22
CA LEU A 137 8.23 12.10 9.77
C LEU A 137 7.76 10.84 9.03
N VAL A 138 6.48 10.75 8.67
CA VAL A 138 5.97 9.65 7.84
C VAL A 138 6.65 9.62 6.48
N MET A 139 6.83 10.77 5.81
CA MET A 139 7.57 10.86 4.55
C MET A 139 9.01 10.36 4.71
N PHE A 140 9.73 10.87 5.71
CA PHE A 140 11.10 10.44 6.02
C PHE A 140 11.22 8.92 6.24
N LEU A 141 10.26 8.33 6.95
CA LEU A 141 10.21 6.89 7.19
C LEU A 141 9.90 6.11 5.91
N LYS A 142 8.90 6.54 5.13
CA LYS A 142 8.49 5.86 3.88
C LYS A 142 9.60 5.86 2.83
N GLU A 143 10.34 6.95 2.69
CA GLU A 143 11.51 7.04 1.81
C GLU A 143 12.57 5.96 2.11
N ARG A 144 12.67 5.54 3.37
CA ARG A 144 13.63 4.54 3.85
C ARG A 144 13.06 3.13 3.95
N SER A 145 11.75 2.98 3.72
CA SER A 145 11.02 1.71 3.62
C SER A 145 11.39 0.67 4.69
N PRO A 146 11.30 1.01 6.01
CA PRO A 146 11.66 0.07 7.07
C PRO A 146 10.71 -1.13 7.10
N ILE A 147 11.28 -2.31 7.29
CA ILE A 147 10.55 -3.58 7.24
C ILE A 147 10.07 -4.07 8.61
N SER A 148 10.45 -3.38 9.69
CA SER A 148 10.08 -3.73 11.07
C SER A 148 9.84 -2.50 11.96
N VAL A 149 9.07 -2.68 13.04
CA VAL A 149 8.87 -1.67 14.10
C VAL A 149 10.20 -1.25 14.72
N LYS A 150 11.16 -2.18 14.83
CA LYS A 150 12.51 -1.89 15.34
C LYS A 150 13.24 -0.89 14.45
N GLU A 151 13.16 -1.05 13.13
CA GLU A 151 13.74 -0.11 12.18
C GLU A 151 13.00 1.24 12.19
N VAL A 152 11.68 1.22 12.26
CA VAL A 152 10.87 2.44 12.41
C VAL A 152 11.30 3.24 13.63
N ARG A 153 11.49 2.59 14.79
CA ARG A 153 11.98 3.23 16.01
C ARG A 153 13.34 3.89 15.80
N ASN A 154 14.32 3.11 15.30
CA ASN A 154 15.68 3.62 15.08
C ASN A 154 15.72 4.82 14.13
N LEU A 155 14.88 4.81 13.08
CA LEU A 155 14.78 5.90 12.13
C LEU A 155 14.06 7.13 12.72
N ALA A 156 12.99 6.92 13.48
CA ALA A 156 12.27 7.99 14.16
C ALA A 156 13.18 8.72 15.17
N ASP A 157 13.99 7.98 15.93
CA ASP A 157 14.97 8.55 16.86
C ASP A 157 16.02 9.39 16.13
N LYS A 158 16.58 8.88 15.01
CA LYS A 158 17.51 9.63 14.16
C LYS A 158 16.88 10.91 13.61
N TYR A 159 15.64 10.83 13.14
CA TYR A 159 14.90 11.99 12.66
C TYR A 159 14.71 13.02 13.77
N ARG A 160 14.39 12.56 14.99
CA ARG A 160 14.14 13.42 16.15
C ARG A 160 15.39 14.17 16.59
N THR A 161 16.54 13.50 16.58
CA THR A 161 17.84 14.12 16.87
C THR A 161 18.19 15.20 15.83
N ALA A 162 17.92 14.94 14.54
CA ALA A 162 18.16 15.92 13.48
C ALA A 162 17.13 17.06 13.45
N HIS A 163 15.91 16.83 13.94
CA HIS A 163 14.78 17.78 13.88
C HIS A 163 14.06 17.92 15.22
N PRO A 164 14.71 18.45 16.28
CA PRO A 164 14.15 18.50 17.63
C PRO A 164 12.93 19.44 17.77
N SER A 165 12.79 20.42 16.86
CA SER A 165 11.67 21.38 16.85
C SER A 165 10.45 20.90 16.07
N LYS A 166 10.57 19.85 15.25
CA LYS A 166 9.46 19.35 14.42
C LYS A 166 8.46 18.55 15.26
N PRO A 167 7.15 18.64 15.00
CA PRO A 167 6.15 17.85 15.72
C PRO A 167 6.27 16.35 15.38
N ILE A 168 6.03 15.50 16.39
CA ILE A 168 5.96 14.04 16.21
C ILE A 168 4.54 13.59 15.91
N ALA A 169 3.57 14.14 16.65
CA ALA A 169 2.17 13.76 16.52
C ALA A 169 1.57 14.35 15.23
N LYS A 170 0.66 13.59 14.62
CA LYS A 170 -0.19 14.09 13.56
C LYS A 170 -1.00 15.30 14.06
N GLU A 171 -1.05 16.35 13.26
CA GLU A 171 -1.94 17.49 13.54
C GLU A 171 -3.40 17.01 13.45
N VAL A 172 -4.16 17.22 14.53
CA VAL A 172 -5.59 16.99 14.52
C VAL A 172 -6.24 18.26 13.99
N GLU A 173 -6.78 18.21 12.77
CA GLU A 173 -7.72 19.24 12.32
C GLU A 173 -8.98 19.13 13.19
N ILE A 174 -9.09 20.01 14.17
CA ILE A 174 -10.35 20.20 14.90
C ILE A 174 -11.30 20.86 13.91
N VAL A 175 -12.13 20.06 13.23
CA VAL A 175 -13.30 20.59 12.54
C VAL A 175 -14.26 21.05 13.63
N ALA A 176 -14.18 22.34 13.96
CA ALA A 176 -15.00 22.98 14.96
C ALA A 176 -16.45 23.10 14.47
N ASN A 177 -17.19 21.99 14.48
CA ASN A 177 -18.64 22.05 14.43
C ASN A 177 -19.16 22.23 15.86
N VAL A 178 -19.38 23.50 16.20
CA VAL A 178 -20.15 24.04 17.33
C VAL A 178 -19.49 23.95 18.71
N GLY A 179 -18.65 24.95 18.99
CA GLY A 179 -18.57 25.72 20.23
C GLY A 179 -18.56 24.99 21.58
N VAL A 180 -17.36 24.68 22.10
CA VAL A 180 -16.99 24.95 23.51
C VAL A 180 -15.50 25.27 23.58
N THR A 181 -15.18 26.48 24.03
CA THR A 181 -13.82 26.88 24.42
C THR A 181 -13.38 26.17 25.70
N LYS A 182 -12.23 25.50 25.68
CA LYS A 182 -11.34 25.44 26.86
C LYS A 182 -9.89 25.64 26.42
N LYS A 183 -9.36 26.81 26.80
CA LYS A 183 -7.91 27.12 26.81
C LYS A 183 -7.21 26.10 27.71
N SER A 184 -6.23 25.37 27.18
CA SER A 184 -5.17 24.83 28.02
C SER A 184 -4.06 25.86 28.08
N LYS A 185 -3.98 26.58 29.21
CA LYS A 185 -2.78 27.29 29.64
C LYS A 185 -1.89 26.24 30.28
N ASN A 186 -0.69 26.02 29.75
CA ASN A 186 0.42 25.60 30.59
C ASN A 186 1.36 26.80 30.72
N ASN A 187 1.26 27.43 31.89
CA ASN A 187 2.17 28.46 32.34
C ASN A 187 3.58 27.87 32.44
N GLN A 188 4.52 28.58 31.85
CA GLN A 188 5.87 28.63 32.37
C GLN A 188 5.79 29.23 33.78
N GLU A 189 6.26 28.49 34.77
CA GLU A 189 6.80 29.08 36.00
C GLU A 189 8.30 28.80 36.01
N GLN A 190 9.05 29.76 35.48
CA GLN A 190 10.34 30.13 36.06
C GLN A 190 10.03 31.06 37.23
N PHE A 191 10.61 30.84 38.41
CA PHE A 191 11.20 31.90 39.22
C PHE A 191 12.17 31.29 40.24
N ASN A 192 13.42 31.77 40.13
CA ASN A 192 14.47 31.99 41.14
C ASN A 192 14.78 30.91 42.19
#